data_AF-A0A948W8Q7-F1
#
_entry.id   AF-A0A948W8Q7-F1
#
_cell.length_a   1.000
_cell.length_b   1.000
_cell.length_c   1.000
_cell.angle_alpha   90.00
_cell.angle_beta   90.00
_cell.angle_gamma   90.00
#
_symmetry.space_group_name_H-M   'P 1'
#
loop_
_entity.id
_entity.type
_entity.pdbx_description
1 polymer ?
#
loop_
_entity_poly.entity_id
_entity_poly.type
_entity_poly.pdbx_seq_one_letter_code
_entity_poly.pdbx_strand_id
1 'polypeptide(L)'
;MSLAEFQQESLELAGAQEYKFPDGLLGFEERNKYLLTQIEDTQPFYWLISDIEDGLGFILIDPSLFFEGEYEVSLTLEDRQVLELGPDDPIRIFVIVTAGDNSPPTANLKGPIVFNPRRNIAKQIVLYNPSLSLRAPFLSQATALIQEESLGGKDSCSS
;
A
#
# COMPACT_ATOMS: atom_id res chain seq x y z
N MET A 1 -7.15 -26.11 -2.96
CA MET A 1 -8.06 -24.95 -3.04
C MET A 1 -9.32 -25.38 -3.76
N SER A 2 -10.45 -25.21 -3.10
CA SER A 2 -11.78 -25.48 -3.64
C SER A 2 -12.28 -24.31 -4.47
N LEU A 3 -13.22 -24.58 -5.38
CA LEU A 3 -13.86 -23.55 -6.19
C LEU A 3 -14.59 -22.50 -5.33
N ALA A 4 -15.03 -22.88 -4.12
CA ALA A 4 -15.70 -22.00 -3.18
C ALA A 4 -14.72 -21.02 -2.50
N GLU A 5 -13.52 -21.47 -2.12
CA GLU A 5 -12.47 -20.61 -1.56
C GLU A 5 -12.00 -19.59 -2.61
N PHE A 6 -11.78 -20.04 -3.86
CA PHE A 6 -11.42 -19.15 -4.98
C PHE A 6 -12.53 -18.14 -5.31
N GLN A 7 -13.81 -18.55 -5.23
CA GLN A 7 -14.94 -17.64 -5.44
C GLN A 7 -15.08 -16.60 -4.31
N GLN A 8 -14.79 -16.97 -3.07
CA GLN A 8 -14.83 -16.07 -1.91
C GLN A 8 -13.71 -15.01 -1.99
N GLU A 9 -12.48 -15.43 -2.30
CA GLU A 9 -11.32 -14.56 -2.54
C GLU A 9 -11.56 -13.61 -3.74
N SER A 10 -12.18 -14.13 -4.80
CA SER A 10 -12.61 -13.36 -5.97
C SER A 10 -13.70 -12.33 -5.66
N LEU A 11 -14.53 -12.55 -4.64
CA LEU A 11 -15.64 -11.68 -4.25
C LEU A 11 -15.17 -10.54 -3.33
N GLU A 12 -14.18 -10.78 -2.47
CA GLU A 12 -13.57 -9.73 -1.63
C GLU A 12 -12.81 -8.67 -2.46
N LEU A 13 -12.37 -9.05 -3.66
CA LEU A 13 -11.78 -8.12 -4.63
C LEU A 13 -12.80 -7.43 -5.54
N ALA A 14 -14.11 -7.65 -5.36
CA ALA A 14 -15.15 -7.07 -6.22
C ALA A 14 -15.22 -5.53 -6.19
N GLY A 15 -14.45 -4.87 -5.31
CA GLY A 15 -14.25 -3.42 -5.26
C GLY A 15 -12.80 -2.95 -5.51
N ALA A 16 -11.90 -3.87 -5.88
CA ALA A 16 -10.48 -3.54 -6.06
C ALA A 16 -10.27 -2.70 -7.33
N GLN A 17 -9.48 -1.64 -7.22
CA GLN A 17 -9.11 -0.79 -8.33
C GLN A 17 -7.69 -1.14 -8.79
N GLU A 18 -7.54 -1.54 -10.05
CA GLU A 18 -6.21 -1.72 -10.65
C GLU A 18 -5.53 -0.36 -10.88
N TYR A 19 -4.25 -0.28 -10.55
CA TYR A 19 -3.35 0.83 -10.84
C TYR A 19 -2.09 0.32 -11.53
N LYS A 20 -1.62 1.10 -12.51
CA LYS A 20 -0.31 0.93 -13.16
C LYS A 20 0.77 1.62 -12.35
N PHE A 21 1.91 0.97 -12.21
CA PHE A 21 3.12 1.49 -11.58
C PHE A 21 4.26 1.45 -12.60
N PRO A 22 4.46 2.52 -13.40
CA PRO A 22 5.43 2.52 -14.49
C PRO A 22 6.86 2.17 -14.06
N ASP A 23 7.24 2.58 -12.84
CA ASP A 23 8.56 2.35 -12.25
C ASP A 23 8.56 1.19 -11.22
N GLY A 24 7.41 0.53 -11.03
CA GLY A 24 7.17 -0.41 -9.93
C GLY A 24 7.27 0.21 -8.54
N LEU A 25 7.49 -0.64 -7.53
CA LEU A 25 7.85 -0.23 -6.16
C LEU A 25 9.33 -0.49 -5.92
N LEU A 26 9.94 0.25 -4.98
CA LEU A 26 11.34 0.01 -4.59
C LEU A 26 11.52 -1.42 -4.07
N GLY A 27 12.42 -2.17 -4.70
CA GLY A 27 12.65 -3.59 -4.44
C GLY A 27 11.70 -4.56 -5.16
N PHE A 28 10.77 -4.04 -5.97
CA PHE A 28 9.81 -4.79 -6.79
C PHE A 28 9.60 -4.08 -8.14
N GLU A 29 10.67 -3.55 -8.73
CA GLU A 29 10.64 -2.71 -9.93
C GLU A 29 10.09 -3.45 -11.17
N GLU A 30 10.14 -4.79 -11.17
CA GLU A 30 9.57 -5.62 -12.23
C GLU A 30 8.03 -5.70 -12.20
N ARG A 31 7.41 -5.31 -11.08
CA ARG A 31 5.96 -5.35 -10.86
C ARG A 31 5.34 -4.01 -11.18
N ASN A 32 4.55 -3.96 -12.25
CA ASN A 32 4.00 -2.71 -12.79
C ASN A 32 2.48 -2.58 -12.70
N LYS A 33 1.82 -3.51 -12.01
CA LYS A 33 0.37 -3.49 -11.78
C LYS A 33 0.07 -3.96 -10.38
N TYR A 34 -0.87 -3.27 -9.74
CA TYR A 34 -1.34 -3.62 -8.42
C TYR A 34 -2.84 -3.35 -8.31
N LEU A 35 -3.53 -4.17 -7.54
CA LEU A 35 -4.90 -3.97 -7.11
C LEU A 35 -4.91 -3.24 -5.76
N LEU A 36 -5.59 -2.10 -5.69
CA LEU A 36 -5.85 -1.39 -4.44
C LEU A 36 -7.26 -1.72 -3.96
N THR A 37 -7.39 -2.29 -2.77
CA THR A 37 -8.68 -2.63 -2.16
C THR A 37 -8.72 -2.23 -0.68
N GLN A 38 -9.92 -2.18 -0.13
CA GLN A 38 -10.16 -1.98 1.30
C GLN A 38 -11.16 -3.03 1.77
N ILE A 39 -10.80 -3.75 2.83
CA ILE A 39 -11.68 -4.72 3.49
C ILE A 39 -12.41 -3.99 4.62
N GLU A 40 -13.73 -4.21 4.72
CA GLU A 40 -14.60 -3.44 5.62
C GLU A 40 -14.23 -3.61 7.10
N ASP A 41 -13.93 -4.84 7.51
CA ASP A 41 -13.60 -5.18 8.90
C ASP A 41 -12.21 -4.71 9.34
N THR A 42 -11.39 -4.27 8.39
CA THR A 42 -10.01 -3.84 8.64
C THR A 42 -9.81 -2.35 8.39
N GLN A 43 -10.88 -1.57 8.29
CA GLN A 43 -10.74 -0.12 8.17
C GLN A 43 -9.97 0.47 9.37
N PRO A 44 -9.11 1.48 9.15
CA PRO A 44 -8.95 2.27 7.92
C PRO A 44 -7.78 1.80 7.02
N PHE A 45 -7.38 0.53 7.09
CA PHE A 45 -6.29 -0.01 6.27
C PHE A 45 -6.72 -0.29 4.83
N TYR A 46 -5.73 -0.35 3.92
CA TYR A 46 -5.88 -0.72 2.52
C TYR A 46 -4.86 -1.79 2.14
N TRP A 47 -5.20 -2.62 1.16
CA TRP A 47 -4.31 -3.65 0.61
C TRP A 47 -3.91 -3.27 -0.81
N LEU A 48 -2.62 -3.35 -1.09
CA LEU A 48 -2.04 -3.17 -2.43
C LEU A 48 -1.41 -4.49 -2.86
N ILE A 49 -2.05 -5.19 -3.81
CA ILE A 49 -1.73 -6.59 -4.16
C ILE A 49 -1.17 -6.63 -5.58
N SER A 50 0.01 -7.20 -5.79
CA SER A 50 0.69 -7.20 -7.10
C SER A 50 0.18 -8.30 -8.03
N ASP A 51 0.02 -9.49 -7.48
CA ASP A 51 -0.52 -10.69 -8.12
C ASP A 51 -1.08 -11.57 -7.00
N ILE A 52 -2.26 -12.14 -7.22
CA ILE A 52 -2.91 -13.01 -6.24
C ILE A 52 -2.14 -14.33 -6.15
N GLU A 53 -1.51 -14.77 -7.24
CA GLU A 53 -0.88 -16.09 -7.31
C GLU A 53 0.44 -16.20 -6.53
N ASP A 54 1.17 -15.09 -6.36
CA ASP A 54 2.44 -15.07 -5.61
C ASP A 54 2.31 -14.55 -4.16
N GLY A 55 1.11 -14.12 -3.78
CA GLY A 55 0.80 -13.65 -2.44
C GLY A 55 1.50 -12.34 -2.05
N LEU A 56 2.07 -11.59 -3.00
CA LEU A 56 2.72 -10.31 -2.70
C LEU A 56 1.68 -9.20 -2.51
N GLY A 57 1.53 -8.76 -1.26
CA GLY A 57 0.66 -7.65 -0.87
C GLY A 57 1.30 -6.72 0.16
N PHE A 58 0.86 -5.46 0.15
CA PHE A 58 1.28 -4.43 1.10
C PHE A 58 0.07 -3.85 1.82
N ILE A 59 0.23 -3.58 3.11
CA ILE A 59 -0.75 -2.84 3.89
C ILE A 59 -0.42 -1.35 3.78
N LEU A 60 -1.42 -0.54 3.49
CA LEU A 60 -1.32 0.90 3.35
C LEU A 60 -2.22 1.62 4.36
N ILE A 61 -1.80 2.82 4.74
CA ILE A 61 -2.63 3.79 5.48
C ILE A 61 -2.59 5.15 4.83
N ASP A 62 -3.69 5.90 4.98
CA ASP A 62 -3.67 7.34 4.77
C ASP A 62 -2.92 7.97 5.97
N PRO A 63 -1.76 8.61 5.75
CA PRO A 63 -0.95 9.15 6.84
C PRO A 63 -1.68 10.25 7.63
N SER A 64 -2.63 10.96 7.03
CA SER A 64 -3.39 12.03 7.70
C SER A 64 -4.30 11.53 8.83
N LEU A 65 -4.63 10.24 8.84
CA LEU A 65 -5.46 9.63 9.89
C LEU A 65 -4.68 9.23 11.14
N PHE A 66 -3.35 9.13 11.03
CA PHE A 66 -2.50 8.50 12.05
C PHE A 66 -1.38 9.39 12.59
N PHE A 67 -1.00 10.42 11.85
CA PHE A 67 0.09 11.31 12.22
C PHE A 67 -0.43 12.74 12.35
N GLU A 68 -0.03 13.41 13.43
CA GLU A 68 -0.40 14.82 13.67
C GLU A 68 0.31 15.75 12.69
N GLY A 69 -0.40 16.80 12.26
CA GLY A 69 0.12 17.80 11.32
C GLY A 69 -0.19 17.49 9.86
N GLU A 70 0.23 18.39 8.98
CA GLU A 70 0.03 18.23 7.53
C GLU A 70 1.15 17.34 6.96
N TYR A 71 0.78 16.20 6.38
CA TYR A 71 1.70 15.33 5.66
C TYR A 71 1.77 15.75 4.19
N GLU A 72 2.76 16.57 3.86
CA GLU A 72 2.95 17.10 2.50
C GLU A 72 3.87 16.21 1.65
N VAL A 73 3.46 15.99 0.39
CA VAL A 73 4.24 15.28 -0.62
C VAL A 73 4.60 16.24 -1.75
N SER A 74 5.87 16.62 -1.83
CA SER A 74 6.40 17.45 -2.92
C SER A 74 6.68 16.60 -4.15
N LEU A 75 5.88 16.81 -5.21
CA LEU A 75 6.06 16.14 -6.50
C LEU A 75 6.92 16.99 -7.43
N THR A 76 7.94 16.37 -8.03
CA THR A 76 8.71 16.98 -9.11
C THR A 76 7.87 17.06 -10.40
N LEU A 77 8.38 17.78 -11.41
CA LEU A 77 7.76 17.78 -12.74
C LEU A 77 7.76 16.39 -13.37
N GLU A 78 8.82 15.60 -13.14
CA GLU A 78 8.91 14.23 -13.63
C GLU A 78 7.88 13.32 -12.95
N ASP A 79 7.71 13.44 -11.62
CA ASP A 79 6.69 12.67 -10.90
C ASP A 79 5.29 12.95 -11.46
N ARG A 80 4.98 14.23 -11.70
CA ARG A 80 3.70 14.64 -12.29
C ARG A 80 3.52 14.12 -13.72
N GLN A 81 4.57 14.09 -14.52
CA GLN A 81 4.53 13.54 -15.88
C GLN A 81 4.26 12.03 -15.85
N VAL A 82 4.98 11.28 -15.02
CA VAL A 82 4.79 9.82 -14.88
C VAL A 82 3.38 9.50 -14.38
N LEU A 83 2.89 10.27 -13.41
CA LEU A 83 1.52 10.13 -12.88
C LEU A 83 0.44 10.67 -13.82
N GLU A 84 0.80 11.27 -14.96
CA GLU A 84 -0.12 11.95 -15.89
C GLU A 84 -1.06 12.96 -15.20
N LEU A 85 -0.51 13.75 -14.25
CA LEU A 85 -1.28 14.71 -13.47
C LEU A 85 -1.44 16.05 -14.20
N GLY A 86 -2.68 16.49 -14.34
CA GLY A 86 -3.02 17.88 -14.61
C GLY A 86 -2.82 18.79 -13.37
N PRO A 87 -2.94 20.12 -13.53
CA PRO A 87 -2.75 21.09 -12.44
C PRO A 87 -3.69 20.86 -11.25
N ASP A 88 -4.95 20.53 -11.53
CA ASP A 88 -6.03 20.40 -10.54
C ASP A 88 -6.51 18.95 -10.37
N ASP A 89 -5.72 17.98 -10.85
CA ASP A 89 -6.09 16.57 -10.69
C ASP A 89 -6.00 16.18 -9.21
N PRO A 90 -7.05 15.50 -8.68
CA PRO A 90 -7.00 14.98 -7.31
C PRO A 90 -5.94 13.89 -7.22
N ILE A 91 -5.30 13.81 -6.06
CA ILE A 91 -4.37 12.73 -5.72
C ILE A 91 -4.82 12.03 -4.44
N ARG A 92 -4.44 10.76 -4.29
CA ARG A 92 -4.51 10.06 -2.99
C ARG A 92 -3.09 9.71 -2.57
N ILE A 93 -2.82 9.83 -1.27
CA ILE A 93 -1.50 9.58 -0.69
C ILE A 93 -1.66 8.45 0.32
N PHE A 94 -0.77 7.46 0.20
CA PHE A 94 -0.69 6.35 1.13
C PHE A 94 0.75 6.09 1.51
N VAL A 95 0.96 5.45 2.67
CA VAL A 95 2.28 4.99 3.10
C VAL A 95 2.21 3.50 3.45
N ILE A 96 3.29 2.77 3.13
CA ILE A 96 3.39 1.34 3.41
C ILE A 96 3.59 1.12 4.90
N VAL A 97 2.83 0.19 5.46
CA VAL A 97 2.93 -0.31 6.82
C VAL A 97 3.78 -1.57 6.87
N THR A 98 4.66 -1.64 7.86
CA THR A 98 5.37 -2.85 8.26
C THR A 98 4.82 -3.31 9.61
N ALA A 99 4.33 -4.54 9.67
CA ALA A 99 3.90 -5.18 10.92
C ALA A 99 5.09 -5.34 11.88
N GLY A 100 4.83 -5.21 13.18
CA GLY A 100 5.83 -5.46 14.22
C GLY A 100 5.54 -6.78 14.92
N ASP A 101 6.52 -7.69 14.97
CA ASP A 101 6.37 -9.00 15.61
C ASP A 101 6.09 -8.90 17.12
N ASN A 102 6.58 -7.84 17.77
CA ASN A 102 6.35 -7.52 19.20
C ASN A 102 6.46 -6.01 19.48
N SER A 103 6.28 -5.19 18.45
CA SER A 103 6.34 -3.73 18.52
C SER A 103 5.14 -3.14 17.82
N PRO A 104 4.81 -1.86 18.07
CA PRO A 104 3.83 -1.17 17.24
C PRO A 104 4.21 -1.30 15.76
N PRO A 105 3.21 -1.42 14.86
CA PRO A 105 3.45 -1.35 13.43
C PRO A 105 4.08 0.00 13.10
N THR A 106 4.82 0.04 11.99
CA THR A 106 5.51 1.25 11.56
C THR A 106 5.13 1.61 10.13
N ALA A 107 5.03 2.90 9.83
CA ALA A 107 4.80 3.39 8.48
C ALA A 107 6.08 4.00 7.89
N ASN A 108 6.30 3.78 6.59
CA ASN A 108 7.37 4.43 5.85
C ASN A 108 6.92 5.81 5.34
N LEU A 109 7.16 6.85 6.14
CA LEU A 109 6.82 8.23 5.79
C LEU A 109 7.77 8.86 4.76
N LYS A 110 8.87 8.20 4.38
CA LYS A 110 9.77 8.70 3.32
C LYS A 110 9.44 8.14 1.94
N GLY A 111 8.62 7.10 1.87
CA GLY A 111 8.28 6.41 0.62
C GLY A 111 6.78 6.37 0.34
N PRO A 112 6.05 7.51 0.36
CA PRO A 112 4.62 7.49 0.08
C PRO A 112 4.35 7.03 -1.35
N ILE A 113 3.21 6.37 -1.53
CA ILE A 113 2.65 6.05 -2.83
C ILE A 113 1.59 7.09 -3.15
N VAL A 114 1.78 7.76 -4.28
CA VAL A 114 0.84 8.76 -4.80
C VAL A 114 0.05 8.14 -5.93
N PHE A 115 -1.27 8.23 -5.84
CA PHE A 115 -2.21 7.69 -6.80
C PHE A 115 -2.88 8.82 -7.57
N ASN A 116 -2.90 8.71 -8.89
CA ASN A 116 -3.79 9.44 -9.78
C ASN A 116 -5.04 8.55 -10.07
N PRO A 117 -6.15 8.74 -9.34
CA PRO A 117 -7.36 7.94 -9.53
C PRO A 117 -8.07 8.22 -10.87
N ARG A 118 -7.76 9.32 -11.56
CA ARG A 118 -8.36 9.60 -12.88
C ARG A 118 -7.73 8.77 -13.99
N ARG A 119 -6.46 8.41 -13.83
CA ARG A 119 -5.67 7.68 -14.83
C ARG A 119 -5.34 6.25 -14.44
N ASN A 120 -5.64 5.87 -13.19
CA ASN A 120 -5.26 4.60 -12.60
C ASN A 120 -3.74 4.38 -12.71
N ILE A 121 -2.97 5.43 -12.37
CA ILE A 121 -1.51 5.39 -12.31
C ILE A 121 -1.09 5.73 -10.89
N ALA A 122 -0.11 5.03 -10.36
CA ALA A 122 0.49 5.30 -9.07
C ALA A 122 2.01 5.23 -9.15
N LYS A 123 2.66 5.93 -8.23
CA LYS A 123 4.12 6.00 -8.15
C LYS A 123 4.56 6.09 -6.69
N GLN A 124 5.60 5.36 -6.33
CA GLN A 124 6.28 5.54 -5.06
C GLN A 124 7.24 6.74 -5.15
N ILE A 125 7.06 7.72 -4.28
CA ILE A 125 7.86 8.94 -4.24
C ILE A 125 8.91 8.81 -3.13
N VAL A 126 10.14 9.22 -3.40
CA VAL A 126 11.21 9.26 -2.39
C VAL A 126 11.34 10.67 -1.83
N LEU A 127 10.97 10.84 -0.56
CA LEU A 127 11.07 12.12 0.14
C LEU A 127 12.39 12.24 0.90
N TYR A 128 13.11 13.34 0.64
CA TYR A 128 14.40 13.66 1.28
C TYR A 128 14.27 14.50 2.56
N ASN A 129 13.06 14.65 3.11
CA ASN A 129 12.84 15.42 4.33
C ASN A 129 13.43 14.68 5.56
N PRO A 130 14.40 15.29 6.30
CA PRO A 130 15.04 14.65 7.45
C PRO A 130 14.11 14.43 8.64
N SER A 131 13.01 15.18 8.73
CA SER A 131 12.02 15.05 9.81
C SER A 131 11.09 13.85 9.63
N LEU A 132 11.02 13.27 8.43
CA LEU A 132 10.21 12.08 8.17
C LEU A 132 10.98 10.81 8.56
N SER A 133 10.27 9.80 9.06
CA SER A 133 10.86 8.52 9.47
C SER A 133 10.57 7.41 8.46
N LEU A 134 11.54 6.49 8.28
CA LEU A 134 11.34 5.23 7.54
C LEU A 134 10.51 4.21 8.34
N ARG A 135 10.48 4.37 9.66
CA ARG A 135 9.79 3.48 10.60
C ARG A 135 9.08 4.34 11.65
N ALA A 136 8.04 5.07 11.23
CA ALA A 136 7.24 5.88 12.14
C ALA A 136 6.25 4.96 12.87
N PRO A 137 6.38 4.73 14.19
CA PRO A 137 5.40 3.94 14.92
C PRO A 137 4.05 4.68 14.92
N PHE A 138 2.97 3.94 14.78
CA PHE A 138 1.62 4.46 14.95
C PHE A 138 0.80 3.48 15.78
N LEU A 139 -0.25 3.98 16.43
CA LEU A 139 -1.18 3.18 17.21
C LEU A 139 -2.51 3.15 16.48
N SER A 140 -3.07 1.96 16.27
CA SER A 140 -4.48 1.81 15.89
C SER A 140 -5.14 0.74 16.74
N GLN A 141 -6.41 0.92 17.08
CA GLN A 141 -7.20 -0.14 17.72
C GLN A 141 -7.33 -1.38 16.82
N ALA A 142 -7.24 -1.19 15.50
CA ALA A 142 -7.28 -2.25 14.48
C ALA A 142 -5.91 -2.95 14.25
N THR A 143 -4.86 -2.58 15.00
CA THR A 143 -3.50 -3.14 14.84
C THR A 143 -3.45 -4.65 15.11
N ALA A 144 -4.35 -5.17 15.95
CA ALA A 144 -4.44 -6.60 16.24
C ALA A 144 -4.72 -7.46 14.99
N LEU A 145 -5.41 -6.92 13.97
CA LEU A 145 -5.76 -7.65 12.74
C LEU A 145 -4.57 -7.80 11.79
N ILE A 146 -3.60 -6.87 11.83
CA ILE A 146 -2.41 -6.88 10.97
C ILE A 146 -1.46 -8.04 11.32
N GLN A 147 -1.51 -8.53 12.57
CA GLN A 147 -0.58 -9.55 13.05
C GLN A 147 -0.89 -10.97 12.54
N GLU A 148 -2.15 -11.27 12.19
CA GLU A 148 -2.56 -12.62 11.78
C GLU A 148 -2.32 -12.89 10.28
N GLU A 149 -2.44 -11.88 9.41
CA GLU A 149 -2.33 -12.09 7.95
C GLU A 149 -0.89 -12.18 7.42
N SER A 150 0.11 -11.64 8.13
CA SER A 150 1.50 -11.65 7.65
C SER A 150 2.19 -13.03 7.73
N LEU A 151 1.53 -14.01 8.35
CA LEU A 151 2.09 -15.35 8.61
C LEU A 151 1.74 -16.42 7.55
N GLY A 152 1.02 -16.10 6.48
CA GLY A 152 0.61 -17.08 5.46
C GLY A 152 1.72 -17.61 4.53
N GLY A 153 2.94 -17.08 4.61
CA GLY A 153 4.03 -17.35 3.67
C GLY A 153 5.22 -18.08 4.26
N LYS A 154 5.04 -19.23 4.93
CA LYS A 154 6.13 -20.18 5.24
C LYS A 154 5.57 -21.53 5.68
N ASP A 155 5.72 -22.53 4.80
CA ASP A 155 6.24 -23.87 5.10
C ASP A 155 5.73 -24.92 4.10
N SER A 156 6.46 -25.10 2.99
CA SER A 156 6.57 -26.40 2.34
C SER A 156 7.93 -26.55 1.66
N CYS A 157 8.96 -26.66 2.48
CA CYS A 157 10.17 -27.38 2.07
C CYS A 157 10.48 -28.41 3.16
N SER A 158 10.01 -29.63 2.95
CA SER A 158 10.47 -30.80 3.66
C SER A 158 10.82 -31.85 2.61
N SER A 159 12.13 -32.10 2.48
CA SER A 159 12.67 -33.33 1.92
C SER A 159 12.42 -34.51 2.86
#